data_AF-A0A353N4Y9-F1
#
_entry.id   AF-A0A353N4Y9-F1
#
_cell.length_a   1.000
_cell.length_b   1.000
_cell.length_c   1.000
_cell.angle_alpha   90.00
_cell.angle_beta   90.00
_cell.angle_gamma   90.00
#
_symmetry.space_group_name_H-M   'P 1'
#
loop_
_entity.id
_entity.type
_entity.pdbx_description
1 polymer ?
#
loop_
_entity_poly.entity_id
_entity_poly.type
_entity_poly.pdbx_seq_one_letter_code
_entity_poly.pdbx_strand_id
1 'polypeptide(L)'
;GCGECVQICPGDLLYLDQEEKVSIRSSRECWQCMACVKCCLFEALSPKLPYSSADYGGTLCPYQGQKKINWVSKNKGGRVEKYFPTKQF
;
A
#
# COMPACT_ATOMS: atom_id res chain seq x y z
N GLY A 1 -6.72 15.53 5.57
CA GLY A 1 -6.67 14.06 5.43
C GLY A 1 -6.74 13.41 6.80
N CYS A 2 -7.26 12.18 6.96
CA CYS A 2 -7.57 11.62 8.29
C CYS A 2 -6.35 11.26 9.17
N GLY A 3 -5.14 11.17 8.62
CA GLY A 3 -3.91 10.95 9.39
C GLY A 3 -3.62 9.51 9.84
N GLU A 4 -4.54 8.55 9.67
CA GLU A 4 -4.35 7.16 10.14
C GLU A 4 -3.10 6.49 9.56
N CYS A 5 -2.82 6.74 8.28
CA CYS A 5 -1.63 6.24 7.60
C CYS A 5 -0.32 6.77 8.20
N VAL A 6 -0.33 7.98 8.78
CA VAL A 6 0.82 8.57 9.48
C VAL A 6 1.07 7.80 10.78
N GLN A 7 0.02 7.55 11.55
CA GLN A 7 0.12 6.87 12.85
C GLN A 7 0.61 5.42 12.74
N ILE A 8 0.16 4.68 11.72
CA ILE A 8 0.55 3.28 11.56
C ILE A 8 1.93 3.09 10.92
N CYS A 9 2.55 4.14 10.39
CA CYS A 9 3.81 4.01 9.65
C CYS A 9 4.96 3.65 10.61
N PRO A 10 5.52 2.43 10.56
CA PRO A 10 6.54 2.01 11.53
C PRO A 10 7.87 2.74 11.32
N GLY A 11 8.09 3.31 10.13
CA GLY A 11 9.30 4.09 9.82
C GLY A 11 9.16 5.60 10.06
N ASP A 12 8.01 6.07 10.57
CA ASP A 12 7.73 7.52 10.74
C ASP A 12 7.99 8.36 9.47
N LEU A 13 7.71 7.77 8.30
CA LEU A 13 8.04 8.39 7.02
C LEU A 13 6.92 9.28 6.48
N LEU A 14 5.69 9.10 6.97
CA LEU A 14 4.51 9.79 6.45
C LEU A 14 4.16 11.02 7.30
N TYR A 15 3.60 12.04 6.68
CA TYR A 15 3.09 13.23 7.35
C TYR A 15 1.97 13.86 6.54
N LEU A 16 1.18 14.74 7.18
CA LEU A 16 0.22 15.60 6.50
C LEU A 16 0.89 16.92 6.13
N ASP A 17 0.79 17.32 4.86
CA ASP A 17 1.25 18.61 4.37
C ASP A 17 0.27 19.74 4.70
N GLN A 18 0.55 20.95 4.18
CA GLN A 18 -0.27 22.15 4.41
C GLN A 18 -1.68 22.05 3.79
N GLU A 19 -1.87 21.19 2.79
CA GLU A 19 -3.18 20.90 2.17
C GLU A 19 -3.87 19.71 2.86
N GLU A 20 -3.33 19.27 3.99
CA GLU A 20 -3.71 18.05 4.70
C GLU A 20 -3.69 16.78 3.84
N LYS A 21 -2.84 16.75 2.81
CA LYS A 21 -2.59 15.54 2.01
C LYS A 21 -1.41 14.79 2.60
N VAL A 22 -1.42 13.47 2.44
CA VAL A 22 -0.32 12.65 2.93
C VAL A 22 0.87 12.75 1.99
N SER A 23 2.04 12.99 2.58
CA SER A 23 3.32 13.06 1.89
C SER A 23 4.34 12.15 2.59
N ILE A 24 5.40 11.77 1.88
CA ILE A 24 6.46 10.88 2.39
C ILE A 24 7.81 11.61 2.44
N ARG A 25 8.47 11.58 3.60
CA ARG A 25 9.77 12.26 3.84
C ARG A 25 10.89 11.64 3.01
N SER A 26 10.99 10.32 3.06
CA SER A 26 12.03 9.56 2.36
C SER A 26 11.44 8.29 1.76
N SER A 27 11.16 8.31 0.46
CA SER A 27 10.63 7.13 -0.24
C SER A 27 11.63 5.98 -0.32
N ARG A 28 12.93 6.27 -0.19
CA ARG A 28 14.01 5.26 -0.22
C ARG A 28 14.10 4.46 1.07
N GLU A 29 13.70 5.04 2.19
CA GLU A 29 13.66 4.38 3.50
C GLU A 29 12.36 3.60 3.73
N CYS A 30 11.37 3.77 2.85
CA CYS A 30 10.14 2.99 2.92
C CYS A 30 10.48 1.51 2.72
N TRP A 31 9.97 0.65 3.61
CA TRP A 31 10.14 -0.81 3.50
C TRP A 31 9.05 -1.48 2.66
N GLN A 32 8.15 -0.69 2.08
CA GLN A 32 7.00 -1.17 1.31
C GLN A 32 6.16 -2.22 2.08
N CYS A 33 6.03 -2.10 3.41
CA CYS A 33 5.23 -3.01 4.24
C CYS A 33 3.70 -2.92 4.01
N MET A 34 3.28 -1.85 3.32
CA MET A 34 1.89 -1.53 2.97
C MET A 34 0.96 -1.30 4.17
N ALA A 35 1.48 -1.07 5.37
CA ALA A 35 0.66 -0.78 6.56
C ALA A 35 -0.25 0.44 6.33
N CYS A 36 0.31 1.52 5.78
CA CYS A 36 -0.41 2.75 5.44
C CYS A 36 -1.50 2.56 4.37
N VAL A 37 -1.30 1.64 3.41
CA VAL A 37 -2.29 1.33 2.38
C VAL A 37 -3.42 0.50 2.97
N LYS A 38 -3.09 -0.54 3.75
CA LYS A 38 -4.06 -1.47 4.35
C LYS A 38 -5.01 -0.79 5.34
N CYS A 39 -4.52 0.20 6.10
CA CYS A 39 -5.34 0.91 7.09
C CYS A 39 -6.22 2.01 6.47
N CYS A 40 -5.95 2.43 5.23
CA CYS A 40 -6.61 3.57 4.63
C CYS A 40 -8.03 3.20 4.18
N LEU A 41 -9.04 3.62 4.94
CA LEU A 41 -10.46 3.41 4.60
C LEU A 41 -10.91 4.16 3.33
N PHE A 42 -10.12 5.14 2.88
CA PHE A 42 -10.41 5.97 1.71
C PHE A 42 -9.69 5.52 0.44
N GLU A 43 -8.85 4.46 0.53
CA GLU A 43 -8.04 3.97 -0.58
C GLU A 43 -7.18 5.06 -1.27
N ALA A 44 -6.77 6.09 -0.51
CA ALA A 44 -6.06 7.27 -1.04
C ALA A 44 -4.58 7.01 -1.36
N LEU A 45 -4.05 5.86 -0.96
CA LEU A 45 -2.64 5.49 -1.09
C LEU A 45 -2.51 4.26 -1.99
N SER A 46 -1.49 4.27 -2.85
CA SER A 46 -1.11 3.10 -3.65
C SER A 46 0.31 2.66 -3.32
N PRO A 47 0.58 1.35 -3.24
CA PRO A 47 1.92 0.84 -3.01
C PRO A 47 2.76 1.01 -4.28
N LYS A 48 3.99 1.48 -4.11
CA LYS A 48 5.01 1.50 -5.15
C LYS A 48 6.00 0.37 -4.88
N LEU A 49 6.01 -0.63 -5.75
CA LEU A 49 6.92 -1.76 -5.63
C LEU A 49 8.32 -1.38 -6.15
N PRO A 50 9.40 -1.90 -5.54
CA PRO A 50 10.74 -1.74 -6.08
C PRO A 50 10.87 -2.53 -7.39
N TYR A 51 11.78 -2.08 -8.26
CA TYR A 51 12.03 -2.71 -9.56
C TYR A 51 12.45 -4.18 -9.43
N SER A 52 13.06 -4.56 -8.31
CA SER A 52 13.41 -5.96 -8.00
C SER A 52 12.20 -6.86 -7.77
N SER A 53 11.03 -6.31 -7.48
CA SER A 53 9.81 -7.06 -7.18
C SER A 53 8.73 -6.94 -8.28
N ALA A 54 8.74 -5.86 -9.06
CA ALA A 54 7.81 -5.68 -10.17
C ALA A 54 8.40 -4.81 -11.28
N ASP A 55 8.04 -5.16 -12.52
CA ASP A 55 8.30 -4.31 -13.68
C ASP A 55 7.67 -2.92 -13.51
N TYR A 56 8.22 -1.93 -14.22
CA TYR A 56 7.62 -0.60 -14.29
C TYR A 56 6.16 -0.69 -14.77
N GLY A 57 5.24 -0.18 -13.95
CA GLY A 57 3.79 -0.24 -14.19
C GLY A 57 3.08 -1.45 -13.57
N GLY A 58 3.82 -2.38 -12.94
CA GLY A 58 3.26 -3.44 -12.13
C GLY A 58 2.81 -2.95 -10.76
N THR A 59 1.68 -3.44 -10.26
CA THR A 59 1.14 -3.08 -8.94
C THR A 59 0.69 -4.32 -8.18
N LEU A 60 0.77 -4.26 -6.85
CA LEU A 60 0.21 -5.26 -5.94
C LEU A 60 -0.57 -4.52 -4.86
N CYS A 61 -1.90 -4.52 -4.96
CA CYS A 61 -2.76 -3.78 -4.05
C CYS A 61 -3.45 -4.73 -3.05
N PRO A 62 -3.31 -4.50 -1.73
CA PRO A 62 -4.08 -5.20 -0.73
C PRO A 62 -5.49 -4.62 -0.59
N TYR A 63 -6.46 -5.47 -0.32
CA TYR A 63 -7.82 -5.12 0.08
C TYR A 63 -8.15 -5.79 1.40
N GLN A 64 -8.47 -4.99 2.41
CA GLN A 64 -8.83 -5.48 3.73
C GLN A 64 -10.25 -6.06 3.69
N GLY A 65 -10.38 -7.38 3.75
CA GLY A 65 -11.65 -8.05 4.07
C GLY A 65 -11.83 -8.18 5.58
N GLN A 66 -12.99 -8.66 6.04
CA GLN A 66 -13.33 -8.72 7.48
C GLN A 66 -12.29 -9.45 8.34
N LYS A 67 -11.75 -10.58 7.87
CA LYS A 67 -10.78 -11.43 8.61
C LYS A 67 -9.58 -11.84 7.77
N LYS A 68 -9.47 -11.33 6.54
CA LYS A 68 -8.52 -11.78 5.52
C LYS A 68 -8.11 -10.60 4.64
N ILE A 69 -6.87 -10.60 4.18
CA ILE A 69 -6.38 -9.60 3.23
C ILE A 69 -6.37 -10.24 1.85
N ASN A 70 -7.15 -9.68 0.92
CA ASN A 70 -7.15 -10.10 -0.48
C ASN A 70 -6.13 -9.27 -1.25
N TRP A 71 -5.61 -9.83 -2.34
CA TRP A 71 -4.56 -9.17 -3.11
C TRP A 71 -4.92 -9.12 -4.58
N VAL A 72 -4.64 -7.99 -5.22
CA VAL A 72 -4.76 -7.84 -6.67
C VAL A 72 -3.39 -7.47 -7.23
N SER A 73 -2.87 -8.34 -8.09
CA SER A 73 -1.66 -8.09 -8.86
C SER A 73 -2.04 -7.62 -10.25
N LYS A 74 -1.43 -6.54 -10.74
CA LYS A 74 -1.50 -6.12 -12.13
C LYS A 74 -0.09 -6.06 -12.68
N ASN A 75 0.17 -6.75 -13.79
CA ASN A 75 1.47 -6.67 -14.45
C ASN A 75 1.53 -5.51 -15.46
N LYS A 76 2.72 -5.23 -15.99
CA LYS A 76 2.94 -4.21 -17.02
C LYS A 76 2.06 -4.40 -18.27
N GLY A 77 1.78 -5.64 -18.64
CA GLY A 77 0.92 -6.00 -19.78
C GLY A 77 -0.58 -5.83 -19.51
N GLY A 78 -0.97 -5.37 -18.32
CA GLY A 78 -2.37 -5.15 -17.95
C GLY A 78 -3.12 -6.40 -17.50
N ARG A 79 -2.46 -7.57 -17.44
CA ARG A 79 -3.06 -8.78 -16.85
C ARG A 79 -3.27 -8.55 -15.36
N VAL A 80 -4.48 -8.88 -14.90
CA VAL A 80 -4.90 -8.74 -13.50
C VAL A 80 -5.13 -10.12 -12.91
N GLU A 81 -4.54 -10.37 -11.74
CA GLU A 81 -4.69 -11.61 -10.98
C GLU A 81 -5.16 -11.29 -9.56
N LYS A 82 -6.06 -12.12 -9.01
CA LYS A 82 -6.61 -11.94 -7.66
C LYS A 82 -6.25 -13.12 -6.78
N TYR A 83 -5.71 -12.85 -5.60
CA TYR A 83 -5.32 -13.88 -4.62
C TYR A 83 -6.12 -13.70 -3.34
N PHE A 84 -6.73 -14.79 -2.89
CA PHE A 84 -7.55 -14.86 -1.68
C PHE A 84 -6.90 -15.86 -0.72
N PRO A 85 -6.48 -15.45 0.49
CA PRO A 85 -5.81 -16.37 1.40
C PRO A 85 -6.74 -17.50 1.85
N THR A 86 -6.29 -18.73 1.63
CA THR A 86 -7.05 -19.94 1.98
C THR A 86 -6.80 -20.41 3.41
N LYS A 87 -5.62 -20.12 3.98
CA LYS A 87 -5.28 -20.48 5.36
C LYS A 87 -5.61 -19.36 6.35
N GLN A 88 -6.19 -19.77 7.48
CA GLN A 88 -6.48 -18.94 8.63
C GLN A 88 -5.37 -19.20 9.65
N PHE A 89 -4.62 -18.17 10.03
CA PHE A 89 -3.69 -18.26 11.15
C PHE A 89 -4.47 -18.12 12.46
#